data_AF-A0A5C3KX53-F1
#
_entry.id   AF-A0A5C3KX53-F1
#
_cell.length_a   1.000
_cell.length_b   1.000
_cell.length_c   1.000
_cell.angle_alpha   90.00
_cell.angle_beta   90.00
_cell.angle_gamma   90.00
#
_symmetry.space_group_name_H-M   'P 1'
#
loop_
_entity.id
_entity.type
_entity.pdbx_description
1 polymer ?
#
loop_
_entity_poly.entity_id
_entity_poly.type
_entity_poly.pdbx_seq_one_letter_code
_entity_poly.pdbx_strand_id
1 'polypeptide(L)'
;PNYLAYDNACDLLHHIITQNEQDPWLKSTKFIVDLWHYIGHRATDNLCQFWCNPAPIDGSQPDLIVLQMDAHGQVHATRAYNLETAEQLNSWIAWYESQLRQMTDVAFDFFIHSLLLLYKESLEDRIQKKVGFLADDFWDDVLG
;
A
#
# COMPACT_ATOMS: atom_id res chain seq x y z
N PRO A 1 5.03 -17.80 4.51
CA PRO A 1 3.58 -17.61 4.72
C PRO A 1 3.04 -16.82 3.54
N ASN A 2 1.76 -16.97 3.18
CA ASN A 2 1.13 -16.10 2.20
C ASN A 2 0.69 -14.81 2.89
N TYR A 3 0.60 -13.71 2.13
CA TYR A 3 0.14 -12.42 2.64
C TYR A 3 -1.09 -11.97 1.86
N LEU A 4 -2.11 -11.52 2.59
CA LEU A 4 -3.29 -10.88 2.03
C LEU A 4 -3.43 -9.49 2.65
N ALA A 5 -3.26 -8.45 1.85
CA ALA A 5 -3.43 -7.07 2.30
C ALA A 5 -4.78 -6.52 1.86
N TYR A 6 -5.55 -5.99 2.81
CA TYR A 6 -6.89 -5.45 2.60
C TYR A 6 -7.30 -4.58 3.80
N ASP A 7 -7.94 -3.44 3.57
CA ASP A 7 -8.33 -2.47 4.61
C ASP A 7 -9.14 -3.13 5.74
N ASN A 8 -10.23 -3.84 5.42
CA ASN A 8 -11.05 -4.53 6.43
C ASN A 8 -10.64 -5.99 6.66
N ALA A 9 -9.33 -6.30 6.61
CA ALA A 9 -8.86 -7.67 6.79
C ALA A 9 -9.14 -8.21 8.21
N CYS A 10 -9.23 -7.34 9.22
CA CYS A 10 -9.63 -7.72 10.57
C CYS A 10 -11.05 -8.29 10.61
N ASP A 11 -12.00 -7.70 9.88
CA ASP A 11 -13.39 -8.15 9.85
C ASP A 11 -13.52 -9.50 9.15
N LEU A 12 -12.79 -9.69 8.05
CA LEU A 12 -12.69 -10.99 7.39
C LEU A 12 -12.11 -12.04 8.36
N LEU A 13 -11.08 -11.68 9.11
CA LEU A 13 -10.46 -12.57 10.09
C LEU A 13 -11.42 -12.90 11.25
N HIS A 14 -12.17 -11.92 11.77
CA HIS A 14 -13.25 -12.14 12.75
C HIS A 14 -14.28 -13.13 12.22
N HIS A 15 -14.68 -12.96 10.95
CA HIS A 15 -15.64 -13.86 10.31
C HIS A 15 -15.09 -15.29 10.22
N ILE A 16 -13.86 -15.47 9.72
CA ILE A 16 -13.21 -16.79 9.59
C ILE A 16 -13.14 -17.49 10.95
N ILE A 17 -12.65 -16.81 12.00
CA ILE A 17 -12.51 -17.41 13.34
C ILE A 17 -13.87 -17.77 13.93
N THR A 18 -14.90 -16.93 13.71
CA THR A 18 -16.26 -17.19 14.19
C THR A 18 -16.86 -18.44 13.52
N GLN A 19 -16.56 -18.66 12.24
CA GLN A 19 -17.01 -19.86 11.52
C GLN A 19 -16.20 -21.10 11.89
N ASN A 20 -14.86 -20.96 11.99
CA ASN A 20 -13.94 -22.04 12.29
C ASN A 20 -12.63 -21.50 12.87
N GLU A 21 -12.47 -21.61 14.19
CA GLU A 21 -11.25 -21.20 14.90
C GLU A 21 -9.99 -22.01 14.50
N GLN A 22 -10.16 -23.16 13.86
CA GLN A 22 -9.06 -24.02 13.42
C GLN A 22 -8.83 -23.94 11.92
N ASP A 23 -9.39 -22.93 11.24
CA ASP A 23 -9.24 -22.79 9.80
C ASP A 23 -7.74 -22.78 9.41
N PRO A 24 -7.32 -23.62 8.45
CA PRO A 24 -5.93 -23.68 8.00
C PRO A 24 -5.38 -22.32 7.54
N TRP A 25 -6.22 -21.42 7.03
CA TRP A 25 -5.81 -20.09 6.59
C TRP A 25 -5.22 -19.24 7.72
N LEU A 26 -5.69 -19.44 8.95
CA LEU A 26 -5.14 -18.76 10.13
C LEU A 26 -3.66 -19.11 10.37
N LYS A 27 -3.20 -20.25 9.84
CA LYS A 27 -1.81 -20.70 9.95
C LYS A 27 -1.01 -20.40 8.68
N SER A 28 -1.62 -20.52 7.50
CA SER A 28 -0.90 -20.38 6.23
C SER A 28 -0.78 -18.93 5.73
N THR A 29 -1.70 -18.05 6.15
CA THR A 29 -1.88 -16.72 5.58
C THR A 29 -1.85 -15.65 6.66
N LYS A 30 -1.10 -14.58 6.42
CA LYS A 30 -1.10 -13.36 7.23
C LYS A 30 -2.00 -12.34 6.58
N PHE A 31 -2.96 -11.85 7.35
CA PHE A 31 -3.87 -10.78 6.95
C PHE A 31 -3.24 -9.46 7.35
N ILE A 32 -3.25 -8.47 6.47
CA ILE A 32 -2.56 -7.20 6.69
C ILE A 32 -3.52 -6.06 6.39
N VAL A 33 -3.66 -5.14 7.33
CA VAL A 33 -4.38 -3.88 7.14
C VAL A 33 -3.39 -2.74 6.95
N ASP A 34 -3.83 -1.59 6.43
CA ASP A 34 -2.95 -0.42 6.35
C ASP A 34 -2.62 0.15 7.75
N LEU A 35 -1.69 1.11 7.80
CA LEU A 35 -1.24 1.68 9.06
C LEU A 35 -2.30 2.54 9.75
N TRP A 36 -3.07 3.30 8.98
CA TRP A 36 -4.09 4.18 9.52
C TRP A 36 -5.19 3.35 10.17
N HIS A 37 -5.65 2.30 9.48
CA HIS A 37 -6.56 1.30 10.03
C HIS A 37 -5.98 0.65 11.30
N TYR A 38 -4.73 0.16 11.24
CA TYR A 38 -4.09 -0.49 12.38
C TYR A 38 -3.99 0.44 13.59
N ILE A 39 -3.62 1.71 13.40
CA ILE A 39 -3.54 2.69 14.51
C ILE A 39 -4.90 2.90 15.17
N GLY A 40 -5.97 2.96 14.38
CA GLY A 40 -7.34 3.14 14.88
C GLY A 40 -7.85 1.93 15.66
N HIS A 41 -7.56 0.71 15.20
CA HIS A 41 -8.12 -0.51 15.78
C HIS A 41 -7.25 -1.20 16.84
N ARG A 42 -5.91 -1.08 16.77
CA ARG A 42 -5.00 -1.82 17.68
C ARG A 42 -5.25 -1.58 19.18
N ALA A 43 -5.90 -0.48 19.55
CA ALA A 43 -6.19 -0.14 20.94
C ALA A 43 -7.41 -0.87 21.49
N THR A 44 -8.33 -1.30 20.63
CA THR A 44 -9.64 -1.85 20.99
C THR A 44 -9.87 -3.25 20.45
N ASP A 45 -9.17 -3.64 19.39
CA ASP A 45 -9.28 -4.94 18.74
C ASP A 45 -7.95 -5.72 18.87
N ASN A 46 -7.92 -6.64 19.84
CA ASN A 46 -6.80 -7.54 20.06
C ASN A 46 -6.51 -8.41 18.83
N LEU A 47 -7.55 -8.83 18.10
CA LEU A 47 -7.36 -9.68 16.93
C LEU A 47 -6.65 -8.89 15.82
N CYS A 48 -7.07 -7.67 15.55
CA CYS A 48 -6.36 -6.76 14.64
C CYS A 48 -4.92 -6.49 15.12
N GLN A 49 -4.73 -6.24 16.42
CA GLN A 49 -3.40 -6.01 17.00
C GLN A 49 -2.42 -7.16 16.75
N PHE A 50 -2.85 -8.40 16.98
CA PHE A 50 -1.98 -9.57 16.89
C PHE A 50 -1.81 -10.11 15.47
N TRP A 51 -2.85 -10.01 14.65
CA TRP A 51 -2.90 -10.73 13.38
C TRP A 51 -2.85 -9.84 12.15
N CYS A 52 -3.15 -8.54 12.28
CA CYS A 52 -3.28 -7.62 11.15
C CYS A 52 -2.15 -6.58 11.05
N ASN A 53 -1.12 -6.66 11.90
CA ASN A 53 -0.05 -5.66 11.93
C ASN A 53 0.69 -5.56 10.57
N PRO A 54 0.70 -4.38 9.91
CA PRO A 54 1.29 -4.20 8.58
C PRO A 54 2.79 -4.34 8.48
N ALA A 55 3.51 -4.14 9.59
CA ALA A 55 4.96 -4.12 9.58
C ALA A 55 5.49 -4.24 11.00
N PRO A 56 5.48 -5.46 11.57
CA PRO A 56 5.99 -5.67 12.89
C PRO A 56 7.52 -5.60 12.87
N ILE A 57 8.05 -4.51 13.43
CA ILE A 57 9.49 -4.25 13.57
C ILE A 57 10.13 -5.26 14.55
N ASP A 58 9.32 -6.07 15.23
CA ASP A 58 9.76 -7.19 16.07
C ASP A 58 10.29 -8.41 15.29
N GLY A 59 10.26 -8.36 13.95
CA GLY A 59 10.77 -9.42 13.09
C GLY A 59 9.81 -10.59 12.87
N SER A 60 8.57 -10.52 13.35
CA SER A 60 7.54 -11.55 13.09
C SER A 60 7.09 -11.62 11.63
N GLN A 61 7.41 -10.61 10.81
CA GLN A 61 7.12 -10.56 9.37
C GLN A 61 8.29 -9.93 8.61
N PRO A 62 9.43 -10.64 8.50
CA PRO A 62 10.65 -10.08 7.92
C PRO A 62 10.50 -9.75 6.43
N ASP A 63 9.62 -10.46 5.71
CA ASP A 63 9.36 -10.26 4.28
C ASP A 63 8.64 -8.91 3.99
N LEU A 64 8.14 -8.23 5.02
CA LEU A 64 7.47 -6.93 4.90
C LEU A 64 8.35 -5.75 5.33
N ILE A 65 9.61 -6.02 5.69
CA ILE A 65 10.57 -5.01 6.14
C ILE A 65 11.79 -5.03 5.21
N VAL A 66 12.20 -3.86 4.73
CA VAL A 66 13.48 -3.66 4.04
C VAL A 66 14.35 -2.70 4.85
N LEU A 67 15.65 -2.95 4.88
CA LEU A 67 16.61 -2.06 5.53
C LEU A 67 17.02 -0.98 4.54
N GLN A 68 16.79 0.29 4.88
CA GLN A 68 17.15 1.43 4.07
C GLN A 68 18.14 2.31 4.83
N MET A 69 19.24 2.68 4.16
CA MET A 69 20.20 3.65 4.69
C MET A 69 19.72 5.07 4.39
N ASP A 70 19.68 5.92 5.40
CA ASP A 70 19.37 7.34 5.22
C ASP A 70 20.58 8.14 4.72
N ALA A 71 20.36 9.43 4.44
CA ALA A 71 21.40 10.35 3.97
C ALA A 71 22.53 10.60 5.01
N HIS A 72 22.31 10.22 6.28
CA HIS A 72 23.28 10.32 7.37
C HIS A 72 24.03 9.01 7.61
N GLY A 73 23.78 7.99 6.79
CA GLY A 73 24.42 6.67 6.92
C GLY A 73 23.82 5.79 8.02
N GLN A 74 22.67 6.14 8.60
CA GLN A 74 21.97 5.29 9.55
C GLN A 74 21.03 4.32 8.83
N VAL A 75 20.97 3.08 9.32
CA VAL A 75 20.12 2.04 8.76
C VAL A 75 18.79 2.01 9.50
N HIS A 76 17.70 2.19 8.76
CA HIS A 76 16.33 2.14 9.28
C HIS A 76 15.57 0.98 8.68
N ALA A 77 14.78 0.30 9.50
CA ALA A 77 13.79 -0.65 9.03
C ALA A 77 12.59 0.11 8.45
N THR A 78 12.37 -0.02 7.14
CA THR A 78 11.21 0.55 6.45
C THR A 78 10.33 -0.57 5.89
N ARG A 79 9.10 -0.23 5.52
CA ARG A 79 8.18 -1.21 4.93
C ARG A 79 8.58 -1.53 3.50
N ALA A 80 8.52 -2.81 3.15
CA ALA A 80 8.75 -3.26 1.78
C ALA A 80 7.65 -2.79 0.82
N TYR A 81 6.42 -2.64 1.32
CA TYR A 81 5.24 -2.28 0.54
C TYR A 81 4.55 -1.04 1.11
N ASN A 82 4.10 -0.16 0.21
CA ASN A 82 3.33 1.02 0.56
C ASN A 82 1.83 0.76 0.31
N LEU A 83 1.14 0.32 1.37
CA LEU A 83 -0.30 0.01 1.32
C LEU A 83 -1.16 1.23 1.01
N GLU A 84 -0.81 2.39 1.57
CA GLU A 84 -1.53 3.65 1.32
C GLU A 84 -1.45 4.06 -0.16
N THR A 85 -0.28 3.91 -0.78
CA THR A 85 -0.13 4.17 -2.24
C THR A 85 -0.92 3.16 -3.06
N ALA A 86 -0.98 1.90 -2.63
CA ALA A 86 -1.81 0.89 -3.31
C ALA A 86 -3.31 1.22 -3.21
N GLU A 87 -3.78 1.72 -2.06
CA GLU A 87 -5.17 2.15 -1.88
C GLU A 87 -5.53 3.38 -2.71
N GLN A 88 -4.62 4.36 -2.79
CA GLN A 88 -4.79 5.51 -3.67
C GLN A 88 -4.85 5.08 -5.13
N LEU A 89 -4.01 4.15 -5.55
CA LEU A 89 -4.04 3.58 -6.90
C LEU A 89 -5.36 2.84 -7.17
N ASN A 90 -5.83 2.01 -6.23
CA ASN A 90 -7.10 1.31 -6.36
C ASN A 90 -8.27 2.29 -6.49
N SER A 91 -8.28 3.36 -5.69
CA SER A 91 -9.27 4.43 -5.75
C SER A 91 -9.25 5.15 -7.10
N TRP A 92 -8.07 5.36 -7.68
CA TRP A 92 -7.91 5.95 -9.00
C TRP A 92 -8.42 5.02 -10.12
N ILE A 93 -8.11 3.71 -10.04
CA ILE A 93 -8.57 2.71 -11.02
C ILE A 93 -10.09 2.53 -10.95
N ALA A 94 -10.70 2.70 -9.77
CA ALA A 94 -12.15 2.52 -9.56
C ALA A 94 -13.00 3.42 -10.48
N TRP A 95 -12.48 4.56 -10.95
CA TRP A 95 -13.19 5.40 -11.94
C TRP A 95 -13.39 4.73 -13.30
N TYR A 96 -12.60 3.70 -13.62
CA TYR A 96 -12.70 2.91 -14.85
C TYR A 96 -13.40 1.57 -14.63
N GLU A 97 -13.88 1.29 -13.42
CA GLU A 97 -14.42 0.00 -13.02
C GLU A 97 -15.53 -0.51 -13.97
N SER A 98 -16.44 0.38 -14.40
CA SER A 98 -17.56 0.00 -15.26
C SER A 98 -17.12 -0.56 -16.62
N GLN A 99 -16.01 -0.04 -17.16
CA GLN A 99 -15.41 -0.48 -18.41
C GLN A 99 -14.60 -1.75 -18.19
N LEU A 100 -13.79 -1.78 -17.13
CA LEU A 100 -12.93 -2.92 -16.78
C LEU A 100 -13.73 -4.20 -16.55
N ARG A 101 -14.90 -4.10 -15.89
CA ARG A 101 -15.77 -5.26 -15.59
C ARG A 101 -16.31 -5.99 -16.83
N GLN A 102 -16.32 -5.34 -18.00
CA GLN A 102 -16.87 -5.90 -19.24
C GLN A 102 -15.79 -6.52 -20.14
N MET A 103 -14.51 -6.36 -19.79
CA MET A 103 -13.39 -6.81 -20.60
C MET A 103 -13.09 -8.29 -20.39
N THR A 104 -12.54 -8.94 -21.43
CA THR A 104 -11.85 -10.23 -21.25
C THR A 104 -10.55 -10.00 -20.47
N ASP A 105 -9.97 -11.08 -19.93
CA ASP A 105 -8.66 -11.07 -19.27
C ASP A 105 -7.57 -10.41 -20.14
N VAL A 106 -7.45 -10.82 -21.41
CA VAL A 106 -6.45 -10.25 -22.34
C VAL A 106 -6.66 -8.76 -22.58
N ALA A 107 -7.92 -8.34 -22.73
CA ALA A 107 -8.24 -6.93 -22.96
C ALA A 107 -8.02 -6.08 -21.70
N PHE A 108 -8.36 -6.62 -20.54
CA PHE A 108 -8.10 -6.00 -19.24
C PHE A 108 -6.60 -5.78 -19.04
N ASP A 109 -5.77 -6.81 -19.26
CA ASP A 109 -4.32 -6.71 -19.11
C ASP A 109 -3.73 -5.65 -20.03
N PHE A 110 -4.09 -5.67 -21.32
CA PHE A 110 -3.60 -4.67 -22.27
C PHE A 110 -4.03 -3.25 -21.89
N PHE A 111 -5.29 -3.08 -21.47
CA PHE A 111 -5.85 -1.80 -21.09
C PHE A 111 -5.19 -1.23 -19.84
N ILE A 112 -5.03 -2.04 -18.77
CA ILE A 112 -4.36 -1.61 -17.54
C ILE A 112 -2.90 -1.24 -17.79
N HIS A 113 -2.16 -2.03 -18.58
CA HIS A 113 -0.78 -1.70 -18.93
C HIS A 113 -0.68 -0.35 -19.65
N SER A 114 -1.55 -0.13 -20.64
CA SER A 114 -1.59 1.13 -21.40
C SER A 114 -1.99 2.31 -20.52
N LEU A 115 -2.98 2.12 -19.64
CA LEU A 115 -3.48 3.14 -18.72
C LEU A 115 -2.41 3.55 -17.70
N LEU A 116 -1.67 2.59 -17.12
CA LEU A 116 -0.59 2.86 -16.18
C LEU A 116 0.61 3.53 -16.85
N LEU A 117 0.93 3.16 -18.10
CA LEU A 117 1.97 3.83 -18.89
C LEU A 117 1.64 5.32 -19.08
N LEU A 118 0.44 5.63 -19.55
CA LEU A 118 -0.02 7.00 -19.75
C LEU A 118 -0.08 7.79 -18.43
N TYR A 119 -0.52 7.15 -17.35
CA TYR A 119 -0.51 7.76 -16.02
C TYR A 119 0.90 8.14 -15.56
N LYS A 120 1.87 7.23 -15.75
CA LYS A 120 3.27 7.45 -15.42
C LYS A 120 3.85 8.63 -16.21
N GLU A 121 3.66 8.65 -17.53
CA GLU A 121 4.13 9.75 -18.40
C GLU A 121 3.54 11.10 -17.96
N SER A 122 2.23 11.15 -17.70
CA SER A 122 1.54 12.35 -17.20
C SER A 122 2.04 12.78 -15.81
N LEU A 123 2.42 11.84 -14.95
CA LEU A 123 2.98 12.15 -13.63
C LEU A 123 4.40 12.71 -13.75
N GLU A 124 5.25 12.13 -14.60
CA GLU A 124 6.60 12.61 -14.87
C GLU A 124 6.59 14.04 -15.40
N ASP A 125 5.72 14.35 -16.37
CA ASP A 125 5.52 15.70 -16.88
C ASP A 125 5.13 16.71 -15.78
N ARG A 126 4.24 16.31 -14.88
CA ARG A 126 3.79 17.15 -13.74
C ARG A 126 4.93 17.38 -12.75
N ILE A 127 5.72 16.35 -12.45
CA ILE A 127 6.88 16.46 -11.56
C ILE A 127 7.92 17.39 -12.19
N GLN A 128 8.24 17.21 -13.48
CA GLN A 128 9.22 18.04 -14.16
C GLN A 128 8.80 19.51 -14.23
N LYS A 129 7.52 19.80 -14.51
CA LYS A 129 7.00 21.17 -14.46
C LYS A 129 7.07 21.77 -13.06
N LYS A 130 6.80 20.98 -12.02
CA LYS A 130 6.86 21.45 -10.63
C LYS A 130 8.30 21.68 -10.16
N VAL A 131 9.24 20.83 -10.55
CA VAL A 131 10.67 21.03 -10.31
C VAL A 131 11.19 22.23 -11.08
N GLY A 132 10.77 22.42 -12.33
CA GLY A 132 11.09 23.62 -13.11
C GLY A 132 10.48 24.91 -12.55
N PHE A 133 9.35 24.84 -11.84
CA PHE A 133 8.77 25.96 -11.10
C PHE A 133 9.49 26.24 -9.76
N LEU A 134 10.12 25.22 -9.18
CA LEU A 134 10.94 25.30 -7.96
C LEU A 134 12.44 25.43 -8.28
N ALA A 135 12.79 25.89 -9.49
CA ALA A 135 14.19 26.11 -9.86
C ALA A 135 14.87 27.07 -8.86
N ASP A 136 16.19 26.90 -8.71
CA ASP A 136 17.00 27.49 -7.63
C ASP A 136 16.89 29.04 -7.53
N ASP A 137 16.45 29.70 -8.61
CA ASP A 137 16.22 31.14 -8.70
C ASP A 137 14.95 31.62 -7.99
N PHE A 138 13.99 30.74 -7.67
CA PHE A 138 12.80 31.12 -6.89
C PHE A 138 13.16 31.63 -5.49
N TRP A 139 14.18 31.07 -4.85
CA TRP A 139 14.66 31.55 -3.55
C TRP A 139 15.51 32.81 -3.66
N ASP A 140 16.18 33.03 -4.79
CA ASP A 140 16.96 34.24 -5.06
C ASP A 140 16.04 35.49 -5.17
N ASP A 141 14.84 35.34 -5.73
CA ASP A 141 13.82 36.41 -5.82
C ASP A 141 13.07 36.67 -4.49
N VAL A 142 13.04 35.70 -3.56
CA VAL A 142 12.36 35.81 -2.26
C VAL A 142 13.30 36.34 -1.16
N LEU A 143 14.61 36.18 -1.32
CA LEU A 143 15.64 36.60 -0.36
C LEU A 143 16.48 37.80 -0.82
N GLY A 144 16.27 38.31 -2.04
CA GLY A 144 16.80 39.58 -2.54
C GLY A 144 15.94 40.78 -2.17
#